data_AF-A0A963H1H0-F1
#
_entry.id   AF-A0A963H1H0-F1
#
_cell.length_a   1.000
_cell.length_b   1.000
_cell.length_c   1.000
_cell.angle_alpha   90.00
_cell.angle_beta   90.00
_cell.angle_gamma   90.00
#
_symmetry.space_group_name_H-M   'P 1'
#
loop_
_entity.id
_entity.type
_entity.pdbx_description
1 polymer ?
#
loop_
_entity_poly.entity_id
_entity_poly.type
_entity_poly.pdbx_seq_one_letter_code
_entity_poly.pdbx_strand_id
1 'polypeptide(L)'
;MNDFRQPENDWCFDFEAWAEIAKTDPERFEEMRQQLINDLFDQAPDHIRQRLEKQQWQIDQIRRQAGNPLAACIQISQKMWNSVYGEKGLLTALEEPQKLMHATTQDNAEKIISLKKFKSP
;
A
#
# COMPACT_ATOMS: atom_id res chain seq x y z
N MET A 1 14.14 -33.59 12.12
CA MET A 1 14.16 -32.52 13.13
C MET A 1 14.73 -31.28 12.45
N ASN A 2 13.94 -30.63 11.58
CA ASN A 2 14.34 -29.35 11.02
C ASN A 2 13.73 -28.28 11.89
N ASP A 3 14.59 -27.66 12.67
CA ASP A 3 14.30 -26.48 13.47
C ASP A 3 14.03 -25.31 12.52
N PHE A 4 12.76 -25.13 12.15
CA PHE A 4 12.25 -23.95 11.42
C PHE A 4 12.06 -22.77 12.39
N ARG A 5 13.01 -22.52 13.29
CA ARG A 5 13.05 -21.25 14.00
C ARG A 5 13.51 -20.20 13.00
N GLN A 6 12.51 -19.50 12.42
CA GLN A 6 12.72 -18.29 11.64
C GLN A 6 13.58 -17.31 12.45
N PRO A 7 14.50 -16.56 11.81
CA PRO A 7 15.31 -15.57 12.51
C PRO A 7 14.37 -14.64 13.27
N GLU A 8 14.72 -14.39 14.53
CA GLU A 8 14.04 -13.45 15.42
C GLU A 8 13.58 -12.20 14.64
N ASN A 9 12.32 -11.80 14.79
CA ASN A 9 11.74 -10.62 14.16
C ASN A 9 12.66 -9.39 14.35
N ASP A 10 13.47 -9.04 13.35
CA ASP A 10 14.23 -7.77 13.31
C ASP A 10 13.32 -6.54 13.21
N TRP A 11 12.01 -6.76 13.07
CA TRP A 11 10.97 -5.76 13.27
C TRP A 11 10.65 -5.67 14.77
N CYS A 12 11.48 -4.98 15.53
CA CYS A 12 11.20 -4.64 16.93
C CYS A 12 10.08 -3.56 16.99
N PHE A 13 8.89 -3.88 16.50
CA PHE A 13 7.71 -3.05 16.67
C PHE A 13 7.09 -3.36 18.03
N ASP A 14 7.23 -2.42 18.98
CA ASP A 14 6.66 -2.54 20.31
C ASP A 14 5.16 -2.19 20.26
N PHE A 15 4.33 -3.21 20.05
CA PHE A 15 2.88 -3.07 20.00
C PHE A 15 2.30 -2.55 21.31
N GLU A 16 2.82 -3.02 22.46
CA GLU A 16 2.25 -2.70 23.77
C GLU A 16 2.45 -1.21 24.08
N ALA A 17 3.64 -0.68 23.78
CA ALA A 17 3.93 0.74 23.93
C ALA A 17 3.03 1.62 23.03
N TRP A 18 2.85 1.24 21.76
CA TRP A 18 2.00 1.99 20.83
C TRP A 18 0.52 1.93 21.22
N ALA A 19 0.05 0.77 21.70
CA ALA A 19 -1.32 0.59 22.16
C ALA A 19 -1.61 1.43 23.41
N GLU A 20 -0.63 1.57 24.30
CA GLU A 20 -0.78 2.44 25.48
C GLU A 20 -0.86 3.91 25.07
N ILE A 21 0.03 4.38 24.20
CA ILE A 21 -0.01 5.75 23.67
C ILE A 21 -1.35 6.02 22.98
N ALA A 22 -1.88 5.08 22.18
CA ALA A 22 -3.18 5.23 21.54
C ALA A 22 -4.35 5.43 22.53
N LYS A 23 -4.24 4.90 23.76
CA LYS A 23 -5.25 5.08 24.81
C LYS A 23 -5.05 6.38 25.58
N THR A 24 -3.81 6.74 25.90
CA THR A 24 -3.48 7.87 26.77
C THR A 24 -3.34 9.18 26.02
N ASP A 25 -2.83 9.14 24.79
CA ASP A 25 -2.56 10.30 23.94
C ASP A 25 -2.77 9.94 22.45
N PRO A 26 -4.04 10.00 21.98
CA PRO A 26 -4.39 9.68 20.60
C PRO A 26 -3.72 10.59 19.56
N GLU A 27 -3.48 11.86 19.88
CA GLU A 27 -2.83 12.80 18.96
C GLU A 27 -1.38 12.41 18.75
N ARG A 28 -0.66 12.10 19.84
CA ARG A 28 0.72 11.62 19.76
C ARG A 28 0.84 10.30 18.99
N PHE A 29 -0.11 9.38 19.18
CA PHE A 29 -0.16 8.16 18.39
C PHE A 29 -0.26 8.45 16.89
N GLU A 30 -1.11 9.41 16.48
CA GLU A 30 -1.27 9.77 15.07
C GLU A 30 0.00 10.39 14.48
N GLU A 31 0.72 11.23 15.25
CA GLU A 31 2.03 11.76 14.86
C GLU A 31 3.06 10.65 14.64
N MET A 32 3.17 9.72 15.60
CA MET A 32 4.11 8.60 15.53
C MET A 32 3.83 7.70 14.33
N ARG A 33 2.55 7.40 14.08
CA ARG A 33 2.14 6.64 12.90
C ARG A 33 2.52 7.35 11.61
N GLN A 34 2.31 8.66 11.51
CA GLN A 34 2.65 9.42 10.32
C GLN A 34 4.17 9.47 10.10
N GLN A 35 4.96 9.60 11.16
CA GLN A 35 6.41 9.55 11.08
C GLN A 35 6.90 8.21 10.52
N LEU A 36 6.38 7.10 11.04
CA LEU A 36 6.75 5.75 10.58
C LEU A 36 6.41 5.53 9.10
N ILE A 37 5.31 6.10 8.61
CA ILE A 37 4.96 6.07 7.18
C ILE A 37 5.93 6.91 6.34
N ASN A 38 6.30 8.09 6.82
CA ASN A 38 7.25 8.96 6.11
C ASN A 38 8.64 8.28 6.02
N ASP A 39 9.10 7.68 7.11
CA ASP A 39 10.36 6.95 7.16
C ASP A 39 10.37 5.78 6.17
N LEU A 40 9.22 5.10 6.00
CA LEU A 40 9.05 4.05 4.99
C LEU A 40 9.15 4.60 3.56
N PHE A 41 8.57 5.78 3.30
CA PHE A 41 8.65 6.41 1.98
C PHE A 41 10.06 6.88 1.63
N ASP A 42 10.79 7.40 2.60
CA ASP A 42 12.18 7.85 2.41
C ASP A 42 13.12 6.68 2.09
N GLN A 43 12.80 5.47 2.56
CA GLN A 43 13.53 4.24 2.26
C GLN A 43 13.08 3.54 0.98
N ALA A 44 11.94 3.94 0.39
CA ALA A 44 11.36 3.26 -0.76
C ALA A 44 12.09 3.62 -2.07
N PRO A 45 12.39 2.66 -2.95
CA PRO A 45 12.88 2.95 -4.30
C PRO A 45 11.88 3.79 -5.10
N ASP A 46 12.38 4.72 -5.92
CA ASP A 46 11.56 5.68 -6.69
C ASP A 46 10.45 5.03 -7.51
N HIS A 47 10.72 3.86 -8.10
CA HIS A 47 9.76 3.13 -8.93
C HIS A 47 8.57 2.55 -8.14
N ILE A 48 8.70 2.40 -6.82
CA ILE A 48 7.66 1.90 -5.91
C ILE A 48 7.01 3.06 -5.13
N ARG A 49 7.77 4.12 -4.84
CA ARG A 49 7.34 5.26 -4.03
C ARG A 49 6.00 5.85 -4.46
N GLN A 50 5.83 6.15 -5.75
CA GLN A 50 4.57 6.71 -6.26
C GLN A 50 3.35 5.80 -6.01
N ARG A 51 3.54 4.48 -6.06
CA ARG A 51 2.47 3.52 -5.78
C ARG A 51 2.14 3.50 -4.29
N LEU A 52 3.15 3.54 -3.42
CA LEU A 52 2.98 3.56 -1.96
C LEU A 52 2.25 4.82 -1.50
N GLU A 53 2.62 5.99 -2.00
CA GLU A 53 1.96 7.26 -1.68
C GLU A 53 0.48 7.23 -2.05
N LYS A 54 0.14 6.70 -3.24
CA LYS A 54 -1.26 6.51 -3.66
C LYS A 54 -2.01 5.56 -2.73
N GLN A 55 -1.39 4.45 -2.33
CA GLN A 55 -2.00 3.49 -1.42
C GLN A 55 -2.25 4.11 -0.04
N GLN A 56 -1.28 4.85 0.49
CA GLN A 56 -1.43 5.55 1.76
C GLN A 56 -2.52 6.61 1.70
N TRP A 57 -2.58 7.41 0.63
CA TRP A 57 -3.65 8.37 0.43
C TRP A 57 -5.04 7.71 0.47
N GLN A 58 -5.18 6.55 -0.18
CA GLN A 58 -6.43 5.78 -0.14
C GLN A 58 -6.77 5.30 1.28
N ILE A 59 -5.78 4.82 2.03
CA ILE A 59 -5.95 4.42 3.44
C ILE A 59 -6.41 5.62 4.27
N ASP A 60 -5.80 6.78 4.10
CA ASP A 60 -6.16 8.00 4.82
C ASP A 60 -7.59 8.46 4.49
N GLN A 61 -8.02 8.34 3.23
CA GLN A 61 -9.42 8.64 2.87
C GLN A 61 -10.40 7.67 3.55
N ILE A 62 -10.09 6.37 3.58
CA ILE A 62 -10.94 5.38 4.27
C ILE A 62 -11.05 5.72 5.76
N ARG A 63 -9.94 6.06 6.43
CA ARG A 63 -9.93 6.44 7.84
C ARG A 63 -10.75 7.71 8.12
N ARG A 64 -10.65 8.72 7.24
CA ARG A 64 -11.39 9.99 7.38
C ARG A 64 -12.90 9.83 7.17
N GLN A 65 -13.32 8.92 6.29
CA GLN A 65 -14.72 8.73 5.92
C GLN A 65 -15.44 7.69 6.79
N ALA A 66 -14.70 6.77 7.42
CA ALA A 66 -15.28 5.76 8.28
C ALA A 66 -15.87 6.38 9.55
N GLY A 67 -17.04 5.89 9.98
CA GLY A 67 -17.72 6.39 11.18
C GLY A 67 -17.02 6.05 12.50
N ASN A 68 -16.07 5.10 12.51
CA ASN A 68 -15.23 4.78 13.66
C ASN A 68 -13.96 3.99 13.23
N PRO A 69 -12.94 3.88 14.10
CA PRO A 69 -11.68 3.20 13.77
C PRO A 69 -11.83 1.73 13.36
N LEU A 70 -12.76 0.99 13.98
CA LEU A 70 -13.00 -0.42 13.65
C LEU A 70 -13.58 -0.57 12.24
N ALA A 71 -14.53 0.29 11.86
CA ALA A 71 -15.07 0.34 10.51
C ALA A 71 -13.98 0.65 9.47
N ALA A 72 -13.06 1.57 9.76
CA ALA A 72 -11.90 1.83 8.91
C ALA A 72 -11.01 0.58 8.78
N CYS A 73 -10.72 -0.11 9.89
CA CYS A 73 -9.91 -1.32 9.91
C CYS A 73 -10.50 -2.42 9.01
N ILE A 74 -11.81 -2.65 9.08
CA ILE A 74 -12.52 -3.63 8.24
C ILE A 74 -12.45 -3.24 6.76
N GLN A 75 -12.67 -1.96 6.44
CA GLN A 75 -12.60 -1.50 5.05
C GLN A 75 -11.18 -1.62 4.46
N ILE A 76 -10.16 -1.28 5.25
CA ILE A 76 -8.75 -1.43 4.86
C ILE A 76 -8.41 -2.90 4.64
N SER A 77 -8.81 -3.80 5.56
CA SER A 77 -8.54 -5.23 5.41
C SER A 77 -9.25 -5.83 4.20
N GLN A 78 -10.50 -5.41 3.91
CA GLN A 78 -11.20 -5.81 2.69
C GLN A 78 -10.44 -5.37 1.43
N LYS A 79 -9.87 -4.16 1.42
CA LYS A 79 -9.06 -3.68 0.30
C LYS A 79 -7.78 -4.51 0.12
N MET A 80 -7.16 -4.96 1.21
CA MET A 80 -6.02 -5.89 1.16
C MET A 80 -6.45 -7.23 0.57
N TRP A 81 -7.55 -7.82 1.04
CA TRP A 81 -8.09 -9.06 0.48
C TRP A 81 -8.45 -8.93 -1.01
N ASN A 82 -9.04 -7.80 -1.43
CA ASN A 82 -9.33 -7.54 -2.84
C ASN A 82 -8.06 -7.47 -3.70
N SER A 83 -6.91 -7.08 -3.15
CA SER A 83 -5.64 -7.12 -3.89
C SER A 83 -5.14 -8.54 -4.17
N VAL A 84 -5.61 -9.52 -3.40
CA VAL A 84 -5.22 -10.93 -3.53
C VAL A 84 -6.29 -11.73 -4.29
N TYR A 85 -7.55 -11.63 -3.87
CA TYR A 85 -8.68 -12.44 -4.37
C TYR A 85 -9.64 -11.67 -5.30
N GLY A 86 -9.44 -10.37 -5.48
CA GLY A 86 -10.30 -9.60 -6.38
C GLY A 86 -10.12 -10.01 -7.84
N GLU A 87 -11.03 -9.56 -8.71
CA GLU A 87 -11.03 -9.84 -10.15
C GLU A 87 -9.70 -9.48 -10.85
N LYS A 88 -8.97 -8.49 -10.32
CA LYS A 88 -7.64 -8.07 -10.79
C LYS A 88 -6.55 -8.33 -9.73
N GLY A 89 -6.83 -9.24 -8.81
CA GLY A 89 -5.96 -9.60 -7.71
C GLY A 89 -4.85 -10.56 -8.12
N LEU A 90 -3.96 -10.84 -7.18
CA LEU A 90 -2.83 -11.74 -7.38
C LEU A 90 -3.24 -13.12 -7.90
N LEU A 91 -4.27 -13.74 -7.33
CA LEU A 91 -4.65 -15.11 -7.72
C LEU A 91 -5.12 -15.18 -9.18
N THR A 92 -5.98 -14.26 -9.61
CA THR A 92 -6.41 -14.18 -11.01
C THR A 92 -5.23 -13.94 -11.96
N ALA A 93 -4.28 -13.10 -11.56
CA ALA A 93 -3.06 -12.87 -12.33
C ALA A 93 -2.20 -14.14 -12.49
N LEU A 94 -2.17 -15.00 -11.48
CA LEU A 94 -1.42 -16.26 -11.50
C LEU A 94 -2.14 -17.37 -12.29
N GLU A 95 -3.46 -17.36 -12.36
CA GLU A 95 -4.26 -18.32 -13.14
C GLU A 95 -4.13 -18.10 -14.66
N GLU A 96 -3.85 -16.88 -15.11
CA GLU A 96 -3.71 -16.53 -16.52
C GLU A 96 -2.35 -15.89 -16.84
N PRO A 97 -1.22 -16.61 -16.66
CA PRO A 97 0.13 -16.05 -16.75
C PRO A 97 0.45 -15.45 -18.12
N GLN A 98 -0.17 -15.95 -19.19
CA GLN A 98 -0.07 -15.36 -20.53
C GLN A 98 -0.51 -13.88 -20.58
N LYS A 99 -1.52 -13.47 -19.80
CA LYS A 99 -1.98 -12.06 -19.77
C LYS A 99 -0.93 -11.13 -19.14
N LEU A 100 -0.13 -11.63 -18.19
CA LEU A 100 0.96 -10.87 -17.59
C LEU A 100 2.10 -10.59 -18.59
N MET A 101 2.39 -11.54 -19.47
CA MET A 101 3.46 -11.41 -20.47
C MET A 101 3.15 -10.35 -21.54
N HIS A 102 1.88 -10.22 -21.93
CA HIS A 102 1.47 -9.24 -22.95
C HIS A 102 1.37 -7.80 -22.41
N ALA A 103 0.98 -7.62 -21.14
CA ALA A 103 0.91 -6.28 -20.52
C ALA A 103 2.28 -5.56 -20.49
N THR A 104 3.37 -6.32 -20.32
CA THR A 104 4.74 -5.76 -20.26
C THR A 104 5.27 -5.34 -21.63
N THR A 105 4.72 -5.90 -22.73
CA THR A 105 5.15 -5.57 -24.10
C THR A 105 4.41 -4.35 -24.66
N GLN A 106 3.15 -4.13 -24.23
CA GLN A 106 2.29 -3.09 -24.81
C GLN A 106 2.54 -1.69 -24.21
N ASP A 107 2.96 -1.59 -22.94
CA ASP A 107 3.20 -0.30 -22.26
C ASP A 107 4.42 0.48 -22.81
N ASN A 108 5.34 -0.22 -23.49
CA ASN A 108 6.46 0.42 -24.22
C ASN A 108 6.07 0.92 -25.61
N ALA A 109 4.99 0.42 -26.21
CA ALA A 109 4.54 0.83 -27.55
C ALA A 109 3.60 2.05 -27.50
N GLU A 110 2.82 2.21 -26.43
CA GLU A 110 1.83 3.28 -26.29
C GLU A 110 2.41 4.63 -25.82
N LYS A 111 3.70 4.66 -25.43
CA LYS A 111 4.44 5.91 -25.12
C LYS A 111 4.80 6.75 -26.36
N ILE A 112 4.45 6.30 -27.57
CA ILE A 112 4.59 7.06 -28.83
C ILE A 112 3.23 7.67 -29.23
N ILE A 113 2.52 8.32 -28.30
CA ILE A 113 1.48 9.29 -28.70
C ILE A 113 2.10 10.67 -28.57
N SER A 114 2.54 11.17 -29.73
CA SER A 114 3.12 12.49 -29.95
C SER A 114 2.34 13.59 -29.22
N LEU A 115 3.05 14.37 -28.39
CA LEU A 115 2.69 15.73 -27.98
C LEU A 115 2.70 16.66 -29.21
N LYS A 116 1.75 16.48 -30.12
CA LYS A 116 1.43 17.45 -31.17
C LYS A 116 -0.07 17.63 -31.21
N LYS A 117 -0.54 18.58 -30.40
CA LYS A 117 -1.59 19.57 -30.71
C LYS A 117 -1.90 20.39 -29.45
N PHE A 118 -1.00 21.32 -29.13
CA PHE A 118 -1.43 22.55 -28.48
C PHE A 118 -1.03 23.68 -29.43
N LYS A 119 -2.00 24.16 -30.21
CA LYS A 119 -1.89 25.44 -30.89
C LYS A 119 -3.12 26.26 -30.51
N SER A 120 -2.88 27.33 -29.78
CA SER A 120 -3.64 28.57 -29.75
C SER A 120 -2.59 29.70 -29.68
N PRO A 121 -2.85 30.89 -30.22
CA PRO A 121 -4.11 31.46 -30.68
C PRO A 121 -4.36 31.34 -32.19
#